data_AF-A0A1G4TWJ9-F1
#
_entry.id   AF-A0A1G4TWJ9-F1
#
_cell.length_a   1.000
_cell.length_b   1.000
_cell.length_c   1.000
_cell.angle_alpha   90.00
_cell.angle_beta   90.00
_cell.angle_gamma   90.00
#
_symmetry.space_group_name_H-M   'P 1'
#
loop_
_entity.id
_entity.type
_entity.pdbx_description
1 polymer ?
#
loop_
_entity_poly.entity_id
_entity_poly.type
_entity_poly.pdbx_seq_one_letter_code
_entity_poly.pdbx_strand_id
1 'polypeptide(L)'
;MKKISYNRAMEKRRRYTPDEKAKIVLEMLREERTVAEIAAEHEIHPTQLHKWKAEALDNLASLFTRGASETEKMRKQYEKEKEQLTQQIGQLSIELNWLKKKSDELDKRRRAKRDDGPTRR
;
A
#
# COMPACT_ATOMS: atom_id res chain seq x y z
N MET A 1 25.05 -43.84 -25.07
CA MET A 1 24.63 -42.44 -24.86
C MET A 1 23.48 -42.40 -23.86
N LYS A 2 23.74 -42.03 -22.60
CA LYS A 2 22.67 -41.84 -21.60
C LYS A 2 22.05 -40.46 -21.82
N LYS A 3 20.75 -40.44 -22.16
CA LYS A 3 19.94 -39.23 -22.34
C LYS A 3 19.90 -38.47 -21.00
N ILE A 4 20.44 -37.26 -20.98
CA ILE A 4 20.35 -36.35 -19.85
C ILE A 4 18.88 -35.93 -19.74
N SER A 5 18.19 -36.45 -18.72
CA SER A 5 16.82 -36.08 -18.38
C SER A 5 16.83 -34.61 -17.96
N TYR A 6 16.26 -33.73 -18.79
CA TYR A 6 16.05 -32.33 -18.46
C TYR A 6 14.82 -32.22 -17.57
N ASN A 7 15.00 -32.50 -16.28
CA ASN A 7 14.00 -32.25 -15.25
C ASN A 7 14.64 -31.45 -14.13
N ARG A 8 14.56 -30.13 -14.24
CA ARG A 8 14.41 -29.29 -13.05
C ARG A 8 13.47 -28.16 -13.44
N ALA A 9 12.19 -28.44 -13.21
CA ALA A 9 11.12 -27.47 -13.17
C ALA A 9 11.61 -26.17 -12.54
N MET A 10 11.07 -25.04 -13.02
CA MET A 10 11.14 -23.74 -12.34
C MET A 10 10.95 -23.94 -10.83
N GLU A 11 12.06 -24.07 -10.13
CA GLU A 11 12.09 -24.27 -8.69
C GLU A 11 11.60 -22.94 -8.14
N LYS A 12 10.36 -22.92 -7.66
CA LYS A 12 9.71 -21.73 -7.11
C LYS A 12 10.73 -21.08 -6.16
N ARG A 13 11.34 -19.97 -6.58
CA ARG A 13 12.32 -19.25 -5.77
C ARG A 13 11.70 -19.05 -4.40
N ARG A 14 12.30 -19.68 -3.38
CA ARG A 14 11.83 -19.59 -2.00
C ARG A 14 11.74 -18.11 -1.64
N ARG A 15 10.54 -17.66 -1.27
CA ARG A 15 10.33 -16.28 -0.84
C ARG A 15 10.55 -16.25 0.67
N TYR A 16 11.53 -15.49 1.10
CA TYR A 16 11.80 -15.26 2.51
C TYR A 16 11.01 -14.06 2.98
N THR A 17 10.29 -14.21 4.10
CA THR A 17 9.58 -13.10 4.74
C THR A 17 10.57 -12.10 5.33
N PRO A 18 10.17 -10.83 5.58
CA PRO A 18 11.03 -9.85 6.24
C PRO A 18 11.56 -10.36 7.60
N ASP A 19 10.72 -11.03 8.38
CA ASP A 19 11.07 -11.60 9.69
C ASP A 19 12.11 -12.73 9.57
N GLU A 20 11.95 -13.63 8.59
CA GLU A 20 12.93 -14.70 8.34
C GLU A 20 14.30 -14.12 7.97
N LYS A 21 14.33 -13.11 7.08
CA LYS A 21 15.58 -12.43 6.72
C LYS A 21 16.23 -11.77 7.92
N ALA A 22 15.45 -11.09 8.76
CA ALA A 22 15.97 -10.42 9.95
C ALA A 22 16.58 -11.43 10.94
N LYS A 23 15.93 -12.58 11.16
CA LYS A 23 16.45 -13.66 12.02
C LYS A 23 17.77 -14.21 11.49
N ILE A 24 17.82 -14.52 10.19
CA ILE A 24 19.02 -15.06 9.55
C ILE A 24 20.18 -14.05 9.61
N VAL A 25 19.92 -12.78 9.32
CA VAL A 25 20.94 -11.72 9.44
C VAL A 25 21.39 -11.55 10.89
N LEU A 26 20.49 -11.65 11.86
CA LEU A 26 20.86 -11.60 13.28
C LEU A 26 21.80 -12.75 13.66
N GLU A 27 21.52 -13.98 13.21
CA GLU A 27 22.41 -15.13 13.40
C GLU A 27 23.79 -14.89 12.77
N MET A 28 23.84 -14.28 11.58
CA MET A 28 25.10 -13.87 10.93
C MET A 28 25.85 -12.75 11.66
N LEU A 29 25.16 -11.90 12.41
CA LEU A 29 25.78 -10.81 13.20
C LEU A 29 26.26 -11.28 14.57
N ARG A 30 25.66 -12.35 15.11
CA ARG A 30 26.11 -13.00 16.34
C ARG A 30 27.40 -13.80 16.16
N GLU A 31 27.72 -14.19 14.93
CA GLU A 31 28.92 -14.96 14.57
C GLU A 31 29.06 -16.30 15.31
N GLU A 32 27.96 -16.82 15.87
CA GLU A 32 27.89 -18.12 16.55
C GLU A 32 28.08 -19.29 15.56
N ARG A 33 27.81 -19.05 14.27
CA ARG A 33 27.88 -20.04 13.19
C ARG A 33 28.45 -19.42 11.94
N THR A 34 29.11 -20.22 11.11
CA THR A 34 29.69 -19.74 9.87
C THR A 34 28.61 -19.46 8.82
N VAL A 35 28.88 -18.53 7.90
CA VAL A 35 27.98 -18.20 6.79
C VAL A 35 27.66 -19.44 5.95
N ALA A 36 28.60 -20.37 5.84
CA ALA A 36 28.43 -21.63 5.10
C ALA A 36 27.43 -22.58 5.79
N GLU A 37 27.45 -22.68 7.12
CA GLU A 37 26.50 -23.49 7.88
C GLU A 37 25.09 -22.89 7.85
N ILE A 38 24.97 -21.56 7.98
CA ILE A 38 23.70 -20.85 7.89
C ILE A 38 23.12 -20.97 6.46
N ALA A 39 23.97 -20.85 5.43
CA ALA A 39 23.60 -21.07 4.04
C ALA A 39 23.08 -22.49 3.79
N ALA A 40 23.73 -23.50 4.37
CA ALA A 40 23.33 -24.90 4.23
C ALA A 40 21.99 -25.18 4.93
N GLU A 41 21.78 -24.68 6.15
CA GLU A 41 20.54 -24.93 6.89
C GLU A 41 19.31 -24.23 6.26
N HIS A 42 19.48 -22.98 5.85
CA HIS A 42 18.37 -22.22 5.27
C HIS A 42 18.22 -22.44 3.76
N GLU A 43 19.09 -23.24 3.14
CA GLU A 43 19.16 -23.46 1.69
C GLU A 43 19.29 -22.13 0.92
N ILE A 44 20.14 -21.22 1.42
CA ILE A 44 20.40 -19.90 0.85
C ILE A 44 21.81 -19.85 0.29
N HIS A 45 21.98 -19.28 -0.90
CA HIS A 45 23.31 -19.05 -1.44
C HIS A 45 24.08 -18.02 -0.57
N PRO A 46 25.36 -18.26 -0.19
CA PRO A 46 26.13 -17.35 0.66
C PRO A 46 26.15 -15.89 0.20
N THR A 47 26.21 -15.65 -1.11
CA THR A 47 26.13 -14.29 -1.69
C THR A 47 24.83 -13.55 -1.31
N GLN A 48 23.71 -14.26 -1.21
CA GLN A 48 22.42 -13.67 -0.83
C GLN A 48 22.40 -13.31 0.66
N LEU A 49 23.04 -14.12 1.51
CA LEU A 49 23.25 -13.82 2.92
C LEU A 49 24.10 -12.56 3.10
N HIS A 50 25.23 -12.44 2.38
CA HIS A 50 26.06 -11.24 2.42
C HIS A 50 25.29 -9.99 1.96
N LYS A 51 24.46 -10.13 0.92
CA LYS A 51 23.59 -9.05 0.44
C LYS A 51 22.61 -8.61 1.53
N TRP A 52 21.94 -9.54 2.20
CA TRP A 52 21.02 -9.18 3.29
C TRP A 52 21.72 -8.57 4.50
N LYS A 53 22.93 -9.05 4.84
CA LYS A 53 23.75 -8.44 5.89
C LYS A 53 24.10 -6.99 5.55
N ALA A 54 24.51 -6.71 4.31
CA ALA A 54 24.79 -5.35 3.85
C ALA A 54 23.53 -4.47 3.88
N GLU A 55 22.42 -4.94 3.29
CA GLU A 55 21.13 -4.22 3.32
C GLU A 55 20.67 -3.90 4.74
N ALA A 56 20.83 -4.84 5.67
CA ALA A 56 20.47 -4.63 7.06
C ALA A 56 21.35 -3.57 7.73
N LEU A 57 22.67 -3.61 7.53
CA LEU A 57 23.60 -2.63 8.11
C LEU A 57 23.39 -1.22 7.54
N ASP A 58 23.15 -1.10 6.24
CA ASP A 58 22.87 0.19 5.58
C ASP A 58 21.59 0.83 6.13
N ASN A 59 20.54 0.02 6.35
CA ASN A 59 19.28 0.49 6.90
C ASN A 59 19.28 0.57 8.44
N LEU A 60 20.26 -0.02 9.13
CA LEU A 60 20.30 -0.10 10.59
C LEU A 60 20.33 1.30 11.22
N ALA A 61 21.17 2.19 10.68
CA ALA A 61 21.26 3.57 11.14
C ALA A 61 19.92 4.32 10.99
N SER A 62 19.14 4.01 9.94
CA SER A 62 17.83 4.64 9.71
C SER A 62 16.80 4.32 10.81
N LEU A 63 16.94 3.16 11.47
CA LEU A 63 16.08 2.77 12.60
C LEU A 63 16.31 3.66 13.83
N PHE A 64 17.54 4.16 14.00
CA PHE A 64 17.92 5.01 15.12
C PHE A 64 17.79 6.51 14.83
N THR A 65 17.72 6.92 13.56
CA THR A 65 17.68 8.35 13.22
C THR A 65 16.30 8.98 13.41
N ARG A 66 15.18 8.33 13.06
CA ARG A 66 13.86 8.96 13.29
C ARG A 66 12.61 8.10 13.04
N GLY A 67 12.43 7.02 13.78
CA GLY A 67 11.23 6.17 13.67
C GLY A 67 9.88 6.85 14.01
N ALA A 68 9.88 7.98 14.74
CA ALA A 68 8.66 8.63 15.23
C ALA A 68 8.42 10.05 14.68
N SER A 69 9.28 10.61 13.82
CA SER A 69 9.02 11.94 13.26
C SER A 69 8.84 11.97 11.75
N GLU A 70 9.50 11.10 10.98
CA GLU A 70 9.28 11.06 9.52
C GLU A 70 7.94 10.41 9.18
N THR A 71 7.67 9.25 9.79
CA THR A 71 6.40 8.52 9.72
C THR A 71 5.25 9.35 10.28
N GLU A 72 5.48 10.07 11.39
CA GLU A 72 4.51 10.98 12.00
C GLU A 72 4.23 12.19 11.12
N LYS A 73 5.26 12.76 10.46
CA LYS A 73 5.07 13.83 9.47
C LYS A 73 4.27 13.36 8.26
N MET A 74 4.61 12.20 7.72
CA MET A 74 3.88 11.58 6.61
C MET A 74 2.43 11.30 6.99
N ARG A 75 2.19 10.77 8.21
CA ARG A 75 0.83 10.58 8.75
C ARG A 75 0.08 11.89 8.89
N LYS A 76 0.70 12.93 9.45
CA LYS A 76 0.08 14.26 9.60
C LYS A 76 -0.25 14.91 8.26
N GLN A 77 0.64 14.79 7.27
CA GLN A 77 0.37 15.26 5.91
C GLN A 77 -0.80 14.51 5.29
N TYR A 78 -0.79 13.17 5.40
CA TYR A 78 -1.87 12.33 4.91
C TYR A 78 -3.22 12.62 5.59
N GLU A 79 -3.23 12.81 6.91
CA GLU A 79 -4.43 13.18 7.67
C GLU A 79 -4.97 14.53 7.23
N LYS A 80 -4.09 15.52 7.01
CA LYS A 80 -4.49 16.85 6.53
C LYS A 80 -5.09 16.80 5.13
N GLU A 81 -4.48 16.05 4.21
CA GLU A 81 -5.03 15.85 2.86
C GLU A 81 -6.38 15.13 2.91
N LYS A 82 -6.49 14.10 3.75
CA LYS A 82 -7.75 13.37 3.95
C LYS A 82 -8.85 14.28 4.49
N GLU A 83 -8.53 15.14 5.45
CA GLU A 83 -9.49 16.11 6.00
C GLU A 83 -9.97 17.09 4.94
N GLN A 84 -9.05 17.66 4.16
CA GLN A 84 -9.38 18.57 3.05
C GLN A 84 -10.29 17.92 2.01
N LEU A 85 -9.96 16.70 1.58
CA LEU A 85 -10.79 15.94 0.65
C LEU A 85 -12.17 15.64 1.24
N THR A 86 -12.25 15.29 2.51
CA THR A 86 -13.53 15.01 3.20
C THR A 86 -14.40 16.26 3.25
N GLN A 87 -13.82 17.42 3.55
CA GLN A 87 -14.53 18.71 3.52
C GLN A 87 -15.06 19.03 2.11
N GLN A 88 -14.23 18.86 1.07
CA GLN A 88 -14.66 19.09 -0.32
C GLN A 88 -15.80 18.16 -0.73
N ILE A 89 -15.74 16.86 -0.37
CA ILE A 89 -16.82 15.91 -0.62
C ILE A 89 -18.11 16.35 0.09
N GLY A 90 -18.01 16.81 1.33
CA GLY A 90 -19.14 17.34 2.09
C GLY A 90 -19.77 18.57 1.43
N GLN A 91 -18.95 19.54 1.03
CA GLN A 91 -19.40 20.74 0.32
C GLN A 91 -20.08 20.39 -1.01
N LEU A 92 -19.44 19.56 -1.84
CA LEU A 92 -20.00 19.11 -3.12
C LEU A 92 -21.31 18.34 -2.92
N SER A 93 -21.42 17.54 -1.86
CA SER A 93 -22.66 16.82 -1.56
C SER A 93 -23.81 17.77 -1.22
N ILE A 94 -23.54 18.83 -0.47
CA ILE A 94 -24.53 19.88 -0.16
C ILE A 94 -24.93 20.63 -1.43
N GLU A 95 -23.96 21.07 -2.24
CA GLU A 95 -24.21 21.79 -3.50
C GLU A 95 -25.04 20.94 -4.46
N LEU A 96 -24.69 19.67 -4.65
CA LEU A 96 -25.45 18.75 -5.49
C LEU A 96 -26.88 18.53 -4.98
N ASN A 97 -27.07 18.38 -3.67
CA ASN A 97 -28.41 18.22 -3.10
C ASN A 97 -29.25 19.48 -3.30
N TRP A 98 -28.66 20.66 -3.09
CA TRP A 98 -29.32 21.93 -3.34
C TRP A 98 -29.72 22.10 -4.81
N LEU A 99 -28.81 21.80 -5.74
CA LEU A 99 -29.08 21.85 -7.18
C LEU A 99 -30.19 20.88 -7.59
N LYS A 100 -30.17 19.64 -7.09
CA LYS A 100 -31.24 18.65 -7.34
C LYS A 100 -32.60 19.19 -6.87
N LYS A 101 -32.68 19.69 -5.63
CA LYS A 101 -33.90 20.28 -5.08
C LYS A 101 -34.43 21.44 -5.94
N LYS A 102 -33.53 22.30 -6.44
CA LYS A 102 -33.90 23.42 -7.31
C LYS A 102 -34.38 22.96 -8.68
N SER A 103 -33.76 21.95 -9.27
CA SER A 103 -34.23 21.32 -10.51
C SER A 103 -35.66 20.79 -10.35
N ASP A 104 -35.92 20.05 -9.27
CA ASP A 104 -37.26 19.50 -8.99
C ASP A 104 -38.31 20.60 -8.81
N GLU A 105 -37.96 21.70 -8.14
CA GLU A 105 -38.84 22.85 -7.95
C GLU A 105 -39.20 23.50 -9.29
N LEU A 106 -38.23 23.68 -10.19
CA LEU A 106 -38.45 24.22 -11.52
C LEU A 106 -39.33 23.30 -12.37
N ASP A 107 -39.10 21.99 -12.31
CA ASP A 107 -39.90 21.01 -13.05
C ASP A 107 -41.36 20.98 -12.57
N LYS A 108 -41.60 21.09 -11.26
CA LYS A 108 -42.94 21.22 -10.69
C LYS A 108 -43.63 22.49 -11.19
N ARG A 109 -42.95 23.63 -11.19
CA ARG A 109 -43.48 24.90 -11.73
C ARG A 109 -43.81 24.81 -13.22
N ARG A 110 -42.97 24.13 -14.01
CA ARG A 110 -43.21 23.88 -15.44
C ARG A 110 -44.40 22.97 -15.70
N ARG A 111 -44.69 22.00 -14.82
CA ARG A 111 -45.88 21.15 -14.89
C ARG A 111 -47.14 21.94 -14.54
N ALA A 112 -47.15 22.66 -13.42
CA ALA A 112 -48.31 23.46 -13.00
C ALA A 112 -48.76 24.50 -14.06
N LYS A 113 -47.83 25.17 -14.74
CA LYS A 113 -48.18 26.10 -15.84
C LYS A 113 -48.79 25.45 -17.09
N ARG A 114 -48.61 24.13 -17.28
CA ARG A 114 -49.24 23.38 -18.38
C ARG A 114 -50.67 22.97 -18.06
N ASP A 115 -50.96 22.76 -16.78
CA ASP A 115 -52.27 22.30 -16.31
C ASP A 115 -53.29 23.45 -16.13
N ASP A 116 -52.81 24.71 -16.02
CA ASP A 116 -53.62 25.94 -15.90
C ASP A 116 -53.98 26.61 -17.26
N GLY A 117 -53.87 25.88 -18.37
CA GLY A 117 -54.28 26.37 -19.70
C GLY A 117 -55.79 26.66 -19.74
N PRO A 118 -56.26 27.72 -20.45
CA PRO A 118 -57.66 28.15 -20.36
C PRO A 118 -58.60 27.00 -20.74
N THR A 119 -59.41 26.56 -19.79
CA THR A 119 -60.47 25.58 -20.02
C THR A 119 -61.44 26.19 -21.01
N ARG A 120 -61.41 25.70 -22.24
CA ARG A 120 -62.27 26.18 -23.33
C ARG A 120 -63.71 25.87 -22.93
N ARG A 121 -64.48 26.92 -22.58
CA ARG A 121 -65.93 26.87 -22.36
C ARG A 121 -66.66 26.61 -23.67
#